data_AF-A0A3M2B1N0-F1
#
_entry.id   AF-A0A3M2B1N0-F1
#
_cell.length_a   1.000
_cell.length_b   1.000
_cell.length_c   1.000
_cell.angle_alpha   90.00
_cell.angle_beta   90.00
_cell.angle_gamma   90.00
#
_symmetry.space_group_name_H-M   'P 1'
#
loop_
_entity.id
_entity.type
_entity.pdbx_description
1 polymer ?
#
loop_
_entity_poly.entity_id
_entity_poly.type
_entity_poly.pdbx_seq_one_letter_code
_entity_poly.pdbx_strand_id
1 'polypeptide(L)' 'MTLDTVISGCVTYALESGDALDEQRVVILRDCLADLEGLLPELEDEARDYFQRVQQLGRLLLGVAGS' A
#
# COMPACT_ATOMS: atom_id res chain seq x y z
N MET A 1 -3.24 8.21 10.95
CA MET A 1 -2.37 8.41 9.77
C MET A 1 -3.15 7.90 8.57
N THR A 2 -3.22 8.60 7.44
CA THR A 2 -4.06 8.17 6.31
C THR A 2 -3.43 7.00 5.56
N LEU A 3 -4.26 6.16 4.96
CA LEU A 3 -3.88 4.93 4.24
C LEU A 3 -2.84 5.17 3.14
N ASP A 4 -3.00 6.27 2.41
CA ASP A 4 -2.09 6.73 1.36
C ASP A 4 -0.73 7.18 1.91
N THR A 5 -0.67 7.77 3.10
CA THR A 5 0.58 8.17 3.76
C THR A 5 1.41 6.94 4.16
N VAL A 6 0.74 5.88 4.67
CA VAL A 6 1.42 4.63 5.04
C VAL A 6 1.97 3.92 3.81
N ILE A 7 1.16 3.75 2.77
CA ILE A 7 1.57 3.09 1.53
C ILE A 7 2.69 3.88 0.84
N SER A 8 2.60 5.21 0.78
CA SER A 8 3.65 6.06 0.22
C SER A 8 4.94 5.99 1.03
N GLY A 9 4.85 5.94 2.36
CA GLY A 9 6.01 5.78 3.24
C GLY A 9 6.73 4.45 3.04
N CYS A 10 6.00 3.35 2.83
CA CYS A 10 6.59 2.05 2.50
C CYS A 10 7.31 2.07 1.14
N VAL A 11 6.75 2.76 0.13
CA VAL A 11 7.41 2.91 -1.17
C VAL A 11 8.68 3.72 -1.07
N THR A 12 8.65 4.86 -0.39
CA THR A 12 9.84 5.69 -0.19
C THR A 12 10.94 4.90 0.52
N TYR A 13 10.59 4.17 1.59
CA TYR A 13 11.55 3.33 2.31
C TYR A 13 12.22 2.31 1.38
N ALA A 14 11.45 1.53 0.62
CA ALA A 14 12.00 0.50 -0.25
C ALA A 14 12.89 1.07 -1.38
N LEU A 15 12.55 2.26 -1.90
CA LEU A 15 13.36 2.93 -2.92
C LEU A 15 14.65 3.52 -2.35
N GLU A 16 14.61 4.05 -1.12
CA GLU A 16 15.77 4.69 -0.48
C GLU A 16 16.73 3.70 0.16
N SER A 17 16.22 2.64 0.79
CA SER A 17 17.06 1.62 1.43
C SER A 17 17.72 0.70 0.41
N GLY A 18 17.06 0.45 -0.73
CA GLY A 18 17.45 -0.62 -1.66
C GLY A 18 17.21 -2.03 -1.10
N ASP A 19 16.64 -2.13 0.10
CA ASP A 19 16.32 -3.36 0.81
C ASP A 19 14.83 -3.67 0.72
N ALA A 20 14.50 -4.96 0.84
CA ALA A 20 13.12 -5.40 1.00
C ALA A 20 12.48 -4.77 2.26
N LEU A 21 11.15 -4.66 2.25
CA LEU A 21 10.40 -4.29 3.45
C LEU A 21 10.65 -5.32 4.57
N ASP A 22 10.92 -4.85 5.78
CA ASP A 22 10.94 -5.75 6.94
C ASP A 22 9.55 -6.35 7.23
N GLU A 23 9.54 -7.43 8.01
CA GLU A 23 8.32 -8.17 8.33
C GLU A 23 7.23 -7.30 8.97
N GLN A 24 7.60 -6.34 9.81
CA GLN A 24 6.64 -5.45 10.46
C GLN A 24 5.97 -4.53 9.43
N ARG A 25 6.74 -3.97 8.50
CA ARG A 25 6.22 -3.14 7.40
C ARG A 25 5.37 -3.95 6.42
N VAL A 26 5.73 -5.21 6.16
CA VAL A 26 4.91 -6.12 5.34
C VAL A 26 3.54 -6.36 6.00
N VAL A 27 3.49 -6.60 7.31
CA VAL A 27 2.21 -6.78 8.04
C VAL A 27 1.37 -5.52 7.96
N ILE A 28 1.94 -4.36 8.27
CA ILE A 28 1.23 -3.06 8.20
C ILE A 28 0.67 -2.81 6.79
N LEU A 29 1.47 -3.08 5.76
CA LEU A 29 1.05 -2.89 4.37
C LEU A 29 -0.09 -3.83 3.98
N ARG A 30 -0.08 -5.10 4.45
CA ARG A 30 -1.17 -6.05 4.21
C ARG A 30 -2.46 -5.61 4.88
N ASP A 31 -2.40 -5.18 6.13
CA ASP A 31 -3.57 -4.70 6.87
C ASP A 31 -4.19 -3.47 6.19
N CYS A 32 -3.34 -2.53 5.76
CA CYS A 32 -3.76 -1.36 4.99
C CYS A 32 -4.44 -1.75 3.66
N LEU A 33 -3.90 -2.73 2.94
CA LEU A 33 -4.50 -3.18 1.68
C LEU A 33 -5.86 -3.87 1.90
N ALA A 34 -6.03 -4.61 3.00
CA ALA A 34 -7.29 -5.24 3.36
C ALA A 34 -8.37 -4.20 3.72
N ASP A 35 -8.01 -3.20 4.52
CA ASP A 35 -8.90 -2.08 4.85
C ASP A 35 -9.34 -1.33 3.58
N LEU A 36 -8.39 -1.08 2.67
CA LEU A 36 -8.65 -0.39 1.41
C LEU A 36 -9.55 -1.20 0.47
N GLU A 37 -9.35 -2.52 0.42
CA GLU A 37 -10.19 -3.42 -0.38
C GLU A 37 -11.65 -3.42 0.10
N GLY A 38 -11.88 -3.34 1.42
CA GLY A 38 -13.21 -3.20 2.00
C GLY A 38 -13.86 -1.83 1.73
N LEU A 39 -13.06 -0.76 1.65
CA LEU A 39 -13.56 0.61 1.47
C LEU A 39 -13.84 0.96 0.00
N LEU A 40 -13.05 0.42 -0.95
CA LEU A 40 -13.13 0.76 -2.38
C LEU A 40 -14.54 0.74 -2.99
N PRO A 41 -15.42 -0.24 -2.69
CA PRO A 41 -16.79 -0.26 -3.23
C PRO A 41 -17.67 0.91 -2.79
N GLU A 42 -17.38 1.51 -1.63
CA GLU A 42 -18.17 2.58 -1.01
C GLU A 42 -17.73 3.99 -1.46
N LEU A 43 -16.60 4.10 -2.17
CA LEU A 43 -16.06 5.37 -2.64
C LEU A 43 -16.72 5.84 -3.93
N GLU A 44 -16.93 7.16 -4.05
CA GLU A 44 -17.31 7.83 -5.30
C GLU A 44 -16.19 7.71 -6.36
N ASP A 45 -16.55 7.83 -7.64
CA ASP A 45 -15.69 7.45 -8.78
C ASP A 45 -14.30 8.11 -8.76
N GLU A 46 -14.19 9.42 -8.49
CA GLU A 46 -12.89 10.12 -8.47
C GLU A 46 -11.99 9.66 -7.30
N ALA A 47 -12.57 9.46 -6.12
CA ALA A 47 -11.84 8.95 -4.96
C ALA A 47 -11.45 7.47 -5.15
N ARG A 48 -12.36 6.68 -5.72
CA ARG A 48 -12.15 5.26 -6.02
C ARG A 48 -10.98 5.06 -6.96
N ASP A 49 -10.89 5.83 -8.05
CA ASP A 49 -9.79 5.74 -9.01
C ASP A 49 -8.43 6.05 -8.37
N TYR A 50 -8.37 7.06 -7.51
CA TYR A 50 -7.15 7.39 -6.75
C TYR A 50 -6.75 6.23 -5.85
N PHE A 51 -7.68 5.72 -5.03
CA PHE A 51 -7.40 4.67 -4.06
C PHE A 51 -7.14 3.31 -4.72
N GLN A 52 -7.67 3.04 -5.91
CA GLN A 52 -7.28 1.87 -6.70
C GLN A 52 -5.81 1.92 -7.12
N ARG A 53 -5.30 3.09 -7.53
CA ARG A 53 -3.88 3.26 -7.86
C ARG A 53 -2.99 3.05 -6.64
N VAL A 54 -3.42 3.56 -5.48
CA VAL A 54 -2.74 3.34 -4.19
C VAL A 54 -2.72 1.85 -3.82
N GLN A 55 -3.83 1.13 -3.99
CA GLN A 55 -3.89 -0.31 -3.78
C GLN A 55 -2.93 -1.08 -4.70
N GLN A 56 -2.90 -0.71 -5.99
CA GLN A 56 -2.02 -1.35 -6.97
C GLN A 56 -0.54 -1.13 -6.62
N LEU A 57 -0.18 0.07 -6.17
CA LEU A 57 1.17 0.40 -5.70
C LEU A 57 1.58 -0.50 -4.52
N GLY A 58 0.70 -0.64 -3.52
CA GLY A 58 0.96 -1.50 -2.36
C GLY A 58 1.11 -2.98 -2.73
N ARG A 59 0.31 -3.48 -3.68
CA ARG A 59 0.42 -4.88 -4.19
C ARG A 59 1.75 -5.11 -4.91
N LEU A 60 2.21 -4.17 -5.72
CA LEU A 60 3.52 -4.25 -6.37
C LEU A 60 4.64 -4.29 -5.33
N LEU A 61 4.54 -3.47 -4.28
CA LEU A 61 5.52 -3.41 -3.21
C LEU A 61 5.60 -4.73 -2.41
N LEU A 62 4.47 -5.39 -2.17
CA LEU A 62 4.46 -6.73 -1.59
C LEU A 62 5.10 -7.79 -2.49
N GLY A 63 4.92 -7.66 -3.81
CA GLY A 63 5.50 -8.58 -4.79
C GLY A 63 7.04 -8.56 -4.82
N VAL A 64 7.65 -7.40 -4.54
CA VAL A 64 9.11 -7.25 -4.46
C VAL A 64 9.69 -7.55 -3.07
N ALA A 65 8.85 -7.53 -2.02
CA ALA A 65 9.29 -7.82 -0.65
C ALA A 65 9.31 -9.32 -0.30
N GLY A 66 8.70 -10.18 -1.13
CA GLY A 66 8.57 -11.63 -0.89
C GLY A 66 9.42 -12.52 -1.79
N SER A 67 10.33 -11.95 -2.59
CA SER A 67 11.22 -12.67 -3.52
C SER A 67 12.62 -12.88 -2.97
#